data_AF-A0A965HQ64-F1
#
_entry.id   AF-A0A965HQ64-F1
#
_cell.length_a   1.000
_cell.length_b   1.000
_cell.length_c   1.000
_cell.angle_alpha   90.00
_cell.angle_beta   90.00
_cell.angle_gamma   90.00
#
_symmetry.space_group_name_H-M   'P 1'
#
loop_
_entity.id
_entity.type
_entity.pdbx_description
1 polymer ?
#
loop_
_entity_poly.entity_id
_entity_poly.type
_entity_poly.pdbx_seq_one_letter_code
_entity_poly.pdbx_strand_id
1 'polypeptide(L)'
;GFQTNGRYPNLLDPAAMEKFVTLTHEEYARRFGPLKGKITAFYANEPNLQTLWFKPGQHEGGARFVPWEANLPRRFQEQHGYDLLPRLPALYGGEDTSAKLVRRHFYETVGKALAENFSGRIAAWAKKNGVGASGHPLLEESMLNHVIGYGDFFHFMEPMDAPACDLPMPDGGTYFLECPHFGAPHNYWMPKFLSSIAQAGNRETVVGLLDPMIARTSPDLKLPPEKVRRIVNLAVLGGLNRFMNYFYWNEYDPSVYRTLNEYVGRLCLILHGARSAATVGVYYPIETFQAAFQPSSAEWSREFWPPAWNRLEQRIREQDEVVRSLFLQGIDYTWLHGDSIRDARVEKGWLVAANGRYRTIVMPEVELLPLAVARKLEEFERGGGKVIWVKSLPQLGDTPEEHEKVKAMFAKKKIVSPGGVAEVIGTSLPPGFRTGGASPTWSTTERKR
;
A
#
# COMPACT_ATOMS: atom_id res chain seq x y z
N GLY A 1 23.19 -10.08 21.37
CA GLY A 1 22.29 -9.17 20.63
C GLY A 1 23.15 -8.28 19.75
N PHE A 2 22.72 -8.03 18.52
CA PHE A 2 23.36 -7.01 17.68
C PHE A 2 23.25 -5.66 18.41
N GLN A 3 24.38 -5.13 18.89
CA GLN A 3 24.42 -3.77 19.42
C GLN A 3 24.31 -2.81 18.24
N THR A 4 23.15 -2.18 18.08
CA THR A 4 22.89 -1.16 17.06
C THR A 4 23.50 0.18 17.50
N ASN A 5 24.81 0.33 17.37
CA ASN A 5 25.50 1.60 17.64
C ASN A 5 25.45 2.60 16.46
N GLY A 6 24.67 2.31 15.41
CA GLY A 6 24.56 3.14 14.20
C GLY A 6 23.34 4.05 14.19
N ARG A 7 23.46 5.23 13.59
CA ARG A 7 22.30 6.08 13.25
C ARG A 7 21.58 5.51 12.04
N TYR A 8 20.25 5.65 11.99
CA TYR A 8 19.47 5.27 10.82
C TYR A 8 19.93 6.09 9.60
N PRO A 9 20.26 5.45 8.46
CA PRO A 9 20.74 6.17 7.29
C PRO A 9 19.60 6.96 6.64
N ASN A 10 19.94 8.10 6.02
CA ASN A 10 18.97 8.82 5.20
C ASN A 10 18.69 8.03 3.92
N LEU A 11 17.50 7.42 3.82
CA LEU A 11 17.13 6.59 2.67
C LEU A 11 16.96 7.39 1.37
N LEU A 12 16.81 8.71 1.47
CA LEU A 12 16.74 9.62 0.33
C LEU A 12 18.12 9.96 -0.24
N ASP A 13 19.20 9.78 0.53
CA ASP A 13 20.55 10.16 0.12
C ASP A 13 21.16 9.05 -0.77
N PRO A 14 21.49 9.34 -2.03
CA PRO A 14 22.04 8.35 -2.96
C PRO A 14 23.40 7.80 -2.51
N ALA A 15 24.25 8.63 -1.91
CA ALA A 15 25.58 8.21 -1.44
C ALA A 15 25.47 7.34 -0.18
N ALA A 16 24.54 7.67 0.73
CA ALA A 16 24.25 6.83 1.89
C ALA A 16 23.74 5.45 1.45
N MET A 17 22.82 5.40 0.48
CA MET A 17 22.28 4.13 -0.02
C MET A 17 23.27 3.33 -0.85
N GLU A 18 24.17 3.96 -1.59
CA GLU A 18 25.31 3.29 -2.21
C GLU A 18 26.21 2.62 -1.17
N LYS A 19 26.52 3.36 -0.10
CA LYS A 19 27.34 2.84 0.98
C LYS A 19 26.63 1.70 1.71
N PHE A 20 25.32 1.80 1.92
CA PHE A 20 24.51 0.73 2.50
C PHE A 20 24.62 -0.56 1.68
N VAL A 21 24.40 -0.51 0.36
CA VAL A 21 24.54 -1.67 -0.54
C VAL A 21 25.96 -2.23 -0.52
N THR A 22 26.97 -1.36 -0.53
CA THR A 22 28.39 -1.74 -0.46
C THR A 22 28.74 -2.49 0.83
N LEU A 23 28.24 -2.01 1.98
CA LEU A 23 28.56 -2.59 3.28
C LEU A 23 27.78 -3.87 3.60
N THR A 24 26.66 -4.10 2.89
CA THR A 24 25.76 -5.22 3.15
C THR A 24 25.82 -6.21 1.99
N HIS A 25 25.12 -5.91 0.90
CA HIS A 25 24.90 -6.79 -0.24
C HIS A 25 26.20 -7.20 -0.94
N GLU A 26 27.08 -6.24 -1.24
CA GLU A 26 28.40 -6.53 -1.84
C GLU A 26 29.29 -7.37 -0.92
N GLU A 27 29.19 -7.19 0.40
CA GLU A 27 29.95 -8.01 1.35
C GLU A 27 29.48 -9.46 1.38
N TYR A 28 28.17 -9.72 1.19
CA TYR A 28 27.67 -11.08 0.96
C TYR A 28 28.24 -11.66 -0.35
N ALA A 29 28.18 -10.92 -1.45
CA ALA A 29 28.75 -11.38 -2.73
C ALA A 29 30.26 -11.68 -2.62
N ARG A 30 31.01 -10.83 -1.93
CA ARG A 30 32.45 -11.00 -1.71
C ARG A 30 32.77 -12.25 -0.90
N ARG A 31 32.00 -12.55 0.15
CA ARG A 31 32.24 -13.70 1.05
C ARG A 31 31.78 -15.02 0.47
N PHE A 32 30.63 -15.04 -0.20
CA PHE A 32 30.00 -16.27 -0.69
C PHE A 32 30.31 -16.57 -2.17
N GLY A 33 30.96 -15.64 -2.88
CA GLY A 33 31.18 -15.71 -4.32
C GLY A 33 29.86 -15.55 -5.09
N PRO A 34 29.70 -16.19 -6.27
CA PRO A 34 28.47 -16.14 -7.03
C PRO A 34 27.26 -16.56 -6.18
N LEU A 35 26.24 -15.69 -6.12
CA LEU A 35 25.07 -15.86 -5.26
C LEU A 35 23.92 -16.61 -5.94
N LYS A 36 23.86 -16.56 -7.28
CA LYS A 36 22.85 -17.28 -8.07
C LYS A 36 22.84 -18.78 -7.72
N GLY A 37 21.65 -19.29 -7.40
CA GLY A 37 21.45 -20.68 -6.97
C GLY A 37 21.76 -20.96 -5.50
N LYS A 38 22.30 -19.98 -4.74
CA LYS A 38 22.52 -20.07 -3.29
C LYS A 38 21.52 -19.21 -2.52
N ILE A 39 21.25 -18.00 -3.02
CA ILE A 39 20.32 -17.05 -2.42
C ILE A 39 19.20 -16.79 -3.41
N THR A 40 17.96 -16.93 -2.97
CA THR A 40 16.78 -16.62 -3.79
C THR A 40 16.56 -15.12 -3.87
N ALA A 41 16.56 -14.43 -2.72
CA ALA A 41 16.38 -12.99 -2.64
C ALA A 41 17.01 -12.41 -1.36
N PHE A 42 17.32 -11.11 -1.41
CA PHE A 42 17.62 -10.30 -0.22
C PHE A 42 16.33 -9.67 0.30
N TYR A 43 16.12 -9.71 1.61
CA TYR A 43 14.90 -9.25 2.27
C TYR A 43 15.15 -7.98 3.08
N ALA A 44 14.47 -6.89 2.75
CA ALA A 44 14.47 -5.66 3.54
C ALA A 44 13.30 -5.65 4.53
N ASN A 45 13.60 -5.59 5.83
CA ASN A 45 12.60 -5.55 6.88
C ASN A 45 12.32 -4.10 7.30
N GLU A 46 11.07 -3.66 7.16
CA GLU A 46 10.54 -2.40 7.69
C GLU A 46 11.34 -1.11 7.42
N PRO A 47 11.92 -0.89 6.21
CA PRO A 47 12.46 0.41 5.86
C PRO A 47 11.36 1.49 5.92
N ASN A 48 11.70 2.70 6.35
CA ASN A 48 10.79 3.84 6.39
C ASN A 48 11.55 5.17 6.54
N LEU A 49 10.88 6.29 6.29
CA LEU A 49 11.47 7.63 6.38
C LEU A 49 11.74 8.14 7.81
N GLN A 50 11.40 7.37 8.86
CA GLN A 50 11.64 7.71 10.26
C GLN A 50 11.05 9.06 10.71
N THR A 51 9.98 9.50 10.05
CA THR A 51 9.27 10.76 10.34
C THR A 51 8.29 10.65 11.50
N LEU A 52 8.23 9.49 12.17
CA LEU A 52 7.15 9.10 13.10
C LEU A 52 7.58 8.74 14.52
N TRP A 53 8.86 8.49 14.75
CA TRP A 53 9.34 7.86 15.98
C TRP A 53 9.70 8.84 17.10
N PHE A 54 8.84 9.85 17.30
CA PHE A 54 9.07 10.93 18.25
C PHE A 54 8.02 10.91 19.36
N LYS A 55 8.48 10.93 20.61
CA LYS A 55 7.61 11.14 21.78
C LYS A 55 7.40 12.64 22.02
N PRO A 56 6.22 13.06 22.50
CA PRO A 56 6.04 14.42 23.00
C PRO A 56 7.15 14.81 23.97
N GLY A 57 7.80 15.95 23.72
CA GLY A 57 8.88 16.46 24.57
C GLY A 57 10.28 15.89 24.32
N GLN A 58 10.47 14.92 23.41
CA GLN A 58 11.82 14.48 23.00
C GLN A 58 12.58 15.54 22.19
N HIS A 59 11.86 16.49 21.59
CA HIS A 59 12.42 17.63 20.88
C HIS A 59 11.81 18.91 21.42
N GLU A 60 12.63 19.96 21.51
CA GLU A 60 12.19 21.28 21.95
C GLU A 60 10.98 21.75 21.13
N GLY A 61 9.92 22.16 21.81
CA GLY A 61 8.78 22.84 21.21
C GLY A 61 7.76 21.97 20.46
N GLY A 62 7.80 20.63 20.57
CA GLY A 62 6.83 19.79 19.85
C GLY A 62 7.01 19.85 18.33
N ALA A 63 8.28 19.81 17.89
CA ALA A 63 8.65 19.88 16.48
C ALA A 63 7.93 18.83 15.62
N ARG A 64 7.61 19.23 14.40
CA ARG A 64 7.00 18.37 13.36
C ARG A 64 8.04 18.14 12.28
N PHE A 65 8.17 16.91 11.81
CA PHE A 65 9.24 16.54 10.90
C PHE A 65 8.69 16.17 9.51
N VAL A 66 9.45 16.54 8.49
CA VAL A 66 9.24 16.10 7.11
C VAL A 66 10.53 15.44 6.62
N PRO A 67 10.45 14.46 5.71
CA PRO A 67 11.63 13.80 5.19
C PRO A 67 12.46 14.78 4.35
N TRP A 68 13.79 14.74 4.47
CA TRP A 68 14.64 15.74 3.82
C TRP A 68 15.96 15.18 3.33
N GLU A 69 16.44 15.70 2.22
CA GLU A 69 17.77 15.49 1.65
C GLU A 69 18.20 16.78 0.95
N ALA A 70 19.50 17.05 0.87
CA ALA A 70 20.04 18.35 0.45
C ALA A 70 19.63 18.73 -0.98
N ASN A 71 19.54 17.76 -1.89
CA ASN A 71 19.16 17.95 -3.28
C ASN A 71 17.63 17.91 -3.51
N LEU A 72 16.82 17.66 -2.48
CA LEU A 72 15.37 17.56 -2.59
C LEU A 72 14.71 18.85 -3.16
N PRO A 73 15.08 20.08 -2.76
CA PRO A 73 14.51 21.30 -3.35
C PRO A 73 14.79 21.43 -4.85
N ARG A 74 15.99 21.02 -5.29
CA ARG A 74 16.35 21.03 -6.71
C ARG A 74 15.52 20.01 -7.48
N ARG A 75 15.43 18.77 -6.99
CA ARG A 75 14.58 17.72 -7.62
C ARG A 75 13.12 18.17 -7.70
N PHE A 76 12.61 18.81 -6.66
CA PHE A 76 11.26 19.38 -6.64
C PHE A 76 11.08 20.43 -7.75
N GLN A 77 12.00 21.38 -7.85
CA GLN A 77 11.93 22.43 -8.87
C GLN A 77 12.03 21.87 -10.30
N GLU A 78 12.89 20.87 -10.53
CA GLU A 78 13.02 20.18 -11.81
C GLU A 78 11.74 19.42 -12.20
N GLN A 79 11.03 18.85 -11.22
CA GLN A 79 9.79 18.08 -11.44
C GLN A 79 8.55 18.96 -11.62
N HIS A 80 8.46 20.06 -10.85
CA HIS A 80 7.22 20.84 -10.69
C HIS A 80 7.30 22.26 -11.25
N GLY A 81 8.49 22.73 -11.62
CA GLY A 81 8.68 24.03 -12.27
C GLY A 81 8.63 25.24 -11.34
N TYR A 82 8.66 25.06 -10.01
CA TYR A 82 8.70 26.16 -9.04
C TYR A 82 9.54 25.83 -7.80
N ASP A 83 10.00 26.88 -7.09
CA ASP A 83 10.87 26.75 -5.92
C ASP A 83 10.09 26.33 -4.66
N LEU A 84 10.59 25.29 -3.98
CA LEU A 84 10.06 24.77 -2.73
C LEU A 84 10.38 25.68 -1.54
N LEU A 85 11.55 26.33 -1.50
CA LEU A 85 12.04 27.01 -0.30
C LEU A 85 11.11 28.13 0.20
N PRO A 86 10.55 29.01 -0.67
CA PRO A 86 9.57 30.01 -0.26
C PRO A 86 8.21 29.40 0.17
N ARG A 87 7.99 28.11 -0.09
CA ARG A 87 6.73 27.40 0.14
C ARG A 87 6.79 26.42 1.31
N LEU A 88 7.93 26.29 2.00
CA LEU A 88 8.09 25.38 3.14
C LEU A 88 6.97 25.48 4.20
N PRO A 89 6.42 26.67 4.55
CA PRO A 89 5.31 26.74 5.51
C PRO A 89 4.08 25.91 5.10
N ALA A 90 3.83 25.72 3.80
CA ALA A 90 2.71 24.92 3.30
C ALA A 90 2.84 23.43 3.64
N LEU A 91 4.05 22.94 3.93
CA LEU A 91 4.27 21.55 4.37
C LEU A 91 3.73 21.31 5.78
N TYR A 92 3.61 22.35 6.60
CA TYR A 92 3.24 22.26 8.01
C TYR A 92 1.81 22.72 8.32
N GLY A 93 1.09 23.25 7.33
CA GLY A 93 -0.27 23.74 7.51
C GLY A 93 -0.84 24.38 6.25
N GLY A 94 -2.02 25.00 6.39
CA GLY A 94 -2.75 25.61 5.28
C GLY A 94 -3.72 24.62 4.62
N GLU A 95 -4.96 25.07 4.49
CA GLU A 95 -6.08 24.30 3.91
C GLU A 95 -6.47 24.80 2.51
N ASP A 96 -5.87 25.91 2.07
CA ASP A 96 -6.06 26.42 0.73
C ASP A 96 -5.45 25.48 -0.32
N THR A 97 -5.94 25.63 -1.54
CA THR A 97 -5.54 24.80 -2.68
C THR A 97 -4.03 24.89 -2.96
N SER A 98 -3.40 26.06 -2.79
CA SER A 98 -1.97 26.19 -3.04
C SER A 98 -1.15 25.38 -2.04
N ALA A 99 -1.53 25.41 -0.76
CA ALA A 99 -0.83 24.65 0.27
C ALA A 99 -0.95 23.13 0.03
N LYS A 100 -2.15 22.66 -0.33
CA LYS A 100 -2.42 21.27 -0.71
C LYS A 100 -1.56 20.81 -1.89
N LEU A 101 -1.45 21.62 -2.94
CA LEU A 101 -0.61 21.30 -4.10
C LEU A 101 0.88 21.22 -3.76
N VAL A 102 1.39 22.13 -2.92
CA VAL A 102 2.78 22.06 -2.47
C VAL A 102 3.07 20.73 -1.77
N ARG A 103 2.15 20.26 -0.92
CA ARG A 103 2.29 18.98 -0.22
C ARG A 103 2.20 17.79 -1.14
N ARG A 104 1.24 17.77 -2.07
CA ARG A 104 1.19 16.78 -3.16
C ARG A 104 2.57 16.71 -3.83
N HIS A 105 3.05 17.81 -4.39
CA HIS A 105 4.30 17.84 -5.17
C HIS A 105 5.50 17.43 -4.33
N PHE A 106 5.54 17.81 -3.06
CA PHE A 106 6.60 17.45 -2.14
C PHE A 106 6.65 15.94 -1.89
N TYR A 107 5.52 15.32 -1.52
CA TYR A 107 5.49 13.89 -1.22
C TYR A 107 5.66 13.01 -2.46
N GLU A 108 5.24 13.46 -3.65
CA GLU A 108 5.60 12.75 -4.89
C GLU A 108 7.12 12.81 -5.15
N THR A 109 7.75 13.97 -4.94
CA THR A 109 9.21 14.13 -5.10
C THR A 109 9.96 13.22 -4.13
N VAL A 110 9.49 13.14 -2.88
CA VAL A 110 10.01 12.24 -1.83
C VAL A 110 9.81 10.78 -2.23
N GLY A 111 8.62 10.39 -2.68
CA GLY A 111 8.35 9.01 -3.10
C GLY A 111 9.23 8.56 -4.26
N LYS A 112 9.39 9.40 -5.29
CA LYS A 112 10.32 9.16 -6.39
C LYS A 112 11.77 9.04 -5.92
N ALA A 113 12.21 9.91 -5.00
CA ALA A 113 13.57 9.84 -4.43
C ALA A 113 13.80 8.52 -3.68
N LEU A 114 12.85 8.14 -2.83
CA LEU A 114 12.96 6.95 -1.99
C LEU A 114 12.92 5.67 -2.81
N ALA A 115 12.00 5.57 -3.77
CA ALA A 115 11.92 4.44 -4.68
C ALA A 115 13.20 4.28 -5.52
N GLU A 116 13.76 5.38 -6.02
CA GLU A 116 15.03 5.35 -6.76
C GLU A 116 16.20 4.89 -5.86
N ASN A 117 16.35 5.52 -4.70
CA ASN A 117 17.56 5.37 -3.89
C ASN A 117 17.58 4.12 -3.02
N PHE A 118 16.42 3.62 -2.59
CA PHE A 118 16.34 2.43 -1.74
C PHE A 118 15.94 1.18 -2.54
N SER A 119 14.67 1.04 -2.89
CA SER A 119 14.13 -0.20 -3.47
C SER A 119 14.66 -0.45 -4.89
N GLY A 120 14.70 0.58 -5.72
CA GLY A 120 15.26 0.55 -7.07
C GLY A 120 16.74 0.18 -7.07
N ARG A 121 17.52 0.75 -6.14
CA ARG A 121 18.94 0.43 -5.99
C ARG A 121 19.18 -1.02 -5.54
N ILE A 122 18.44 -1.50 -4.54
CA ILE A 122 18.52 -2.89 -4.08
C ILE A 122 18.11 -3.85 -5.20
N ALA A 123 17.01 -3.58 -5.89
CA ALA A 123 16.53 -4.39 -7.01
C ALA A 123 17.53 -4.44 -8.18
N ALA A 124 18.12 -3.28 -8.54
CA ALA A 124 19.14 -3.21 -9.58
C ALA A 124 20.39 -4.02 -9.23
N TRP A 125 20.84 -3.92 -7.97
CA TRP A 125 21.96 -4.72 -7.46
C TRP A 125 21.64 -6.22 -7.47
N ALA A 126 20.46 -6.61 -7.01
CA ALA A 126 20.01 -7.99 -6.94
C ALA A 126 19.98 -8.63 -8.34
N LYS A 127 19.36 -7.93 -9.30
CA LYS A 127 19.30 -8.35 -10.70
C LYS A 127 20.69 -8.56 -11.31
N LYS A 128 21.63 -7.64 -11.07
CA LYS A 128 23.02 -7.75 -11.55
C LYS A 128 23.73 -9.01 -11.00
N ASN A 129 23.37 -9.44 -9.80
CA ASN A 129 23.95 -10.59 -9.11
C ASN A 129 23.16 -11.90 -9.28
N GLY A 130 22.09 -11.89 -10.07
CA GLY A 130 21.27 -13.07 -10.36
C GLY A 130 20.45 -13.57 -9.18
N VAL A 131 20.04 -12.67 -8.28
CA VAL A 131 19.17 -12.91 -7.12
C VAL A 131 18.01 -11.92 -7.14
N GLY A 132 16.98 -12.14 -6.32
CA GLY A 132 15.85 -11.22 -6.19
C GLY A 132 16.00 -10.18 -5.07
N ALA A 133 15.18 -9.14 -5.12
CA ALA A 133 14.90 -8.21 -4.03
C ALA A 133 13.49 -8.46 -3.49
N SER A 134 13.37 -8.51 -2.17
CA SER A 134 12.13 -8.73 -1.44
C SER A 134 12.17 -7.91 -0.16
N GLY A 135 11.04 -7.82 0.53
CA GLY A 135 10.91 -7.04 1.74
C GLY A 135 9.51 -6.51 1.89
N HIS A 136 9.18 -6.14 3.11
CA HIS A 136 7.95 -5.43 3.43
C HIS A 136 8.31 -4.12 4.13
N PRO A 137 7.63 -3.01 3.82
CA PRO A 137 7.84 -1.76 4.53
C PRO A 137 7.13 -1.78 5.89
N LEU A 138 7.46 -0.82 6.73
CA LEU A 138 6.80 -0.61 8.01
C LEU A 138 5.39 -0.01 7.84
N LEU A 139 4.41 -0.45 8.65
CA LEU A 139 3.09 0.19 8.77
C LEU A 139 2.32 0.31 7.44
N GLU A 140 2.32 -0.76 6.67
CA GLU A 140 1.72 -0.85 5.36
C GLU A 140 0.19 -0.68 5.46
N GLU A 141 -0.42 -0.98 6.60
CA GLU A 141 -1.85 -1.17 6.78
C GLU A 141 -2.73 0.10 6.62
N SER A 142 -2.14 1.25 6.31
CA SER A 142 -2.86 2.52 6.25
C SER A 142 -2.35 3.41 5.12
N MET A 143 -3.29 3.96 4.34
CA MET A 143 -2.97 4.93 3.28
C MET A 143 -2.32 6.21 3.82
N LEU A 144 -2.57 6.57 5.08
CA LEU A 144 -1.86 7.67 5.73
C LEU A 144 -0.37 7.33 5.88
N ASN A 145 -0.07 6.11 6.33
CA ASN A 145 1.30 5.63 6.53
C ASN A 145 2.04 5.43 5.20
N HIS A 146 1.31 5.20 4.10
CA HIS A 146 1.89 5.22 2.76
C HIS A 146 2.53 6.57 2.41
N VAL A 147 1.92 7.69 2.82
CA VAL A 147 2.51 9.02 2.63
C VAL A 147 3.63 9.25 3.63
N ILE A 148 3.41 8.92 4.90
CA ILE A 148 4.36 9.23 5.96
C ILE A 148 5.69 8.48 5.79
N GLY A 149 5.58 7.17 5.57
CA GLY A 149 6.72 6.27 5.47
C GLY A 149 7.41 6.32 4.12
N TYR A 150 6.70 6.72 3.05
CA TYR A 150 7.16 6.48 1.68
C TYR A 150 6.90 7.61 0.69
N GLY A 151 6.01 8.56 0.99
CA GLY A 151 5.46 9.51 0.02
C GLY A 151 4.51 8.83 -0.99
N ASP A 152 4.94 7.73 -1.60
CA ASP A 152 4.17 6.87 -2.47
C ASP A 152 4.61 5.41 -2.28
N PHE A 153 3.77 4.63 -1.59
CA PHE A 153 4.06 3.23 -1.29
C PHE A 153 4.08 2.35 -2.54
N PHE A 154 3.22 2.63 -3.53
CA PHE A 154 3.13 1.80 -4.73
C PHE A 154 4.45 1.87 -5.50
N HIS A 155 4.95 3.08 -5.75
CA HIS A 155 6.25 3.28 -6.39
C HIS A 155 7.41 2.79 -5.52
N PHE A 156 7.32 2.89 -4.19
CA PHE A 156 8.34 2.32 -3.31
C PHE A 156 8.48 0.81 -3.49
N MET A 157 7.38 0.08 -3.63
CA MET A 157 7.37 -1.38 -3.74
C MET A 157 7.56 -1.92 -5.15
N GLU A 158 7.21 -1.15 -6.17
CA GLU A 158 7.27 -1.55 -7.58
C GLU A 158 8.61 -2.18 -8.03
N PRO A 159 9.79 -1.71 -7.58
CA PRO A 159 11.06 -2.31 -8.00
C PRO A 159 11.30 -3.72 -7.47
N MET A 160 10.66 -4.14 -6.37
CA MET A 160 10.92 -5.42 -5.71
C MET A 160 10.47 -6.61 -6.58
N ASP A 161 11.31 -7.66 -6.66
CA ASP A 161 11.01 -8.87 -7.43
C ASP A 161 9.96 -9.75 -6.75
N ALA A 162 9.94 -9.73 -5.42
CA ALA A 162 8.96 -10.41 -4.58
C ALA A 162 8.48 -9.47 -3.47
N PRO A 163 7.54 -8.54 -3.78
CA PRO A 163 6.95 -7.67 -2.77
C PRO A 163 6.37 -8.50 -1.62
N ALA A 164 6.63 -8.09 -0.39
CA ALA A 164 6.13 -8.76 0.79
C ALA A 164 5.24 -7.82 1.62
N CYS A 165 4.40 -8.40 2.46
CA CYS A 165 3.68 -7.69 3.52
C CYS A 165 3.78 -8.43 4.84
N ASP A 166 3.66 -7.69 5.94
CA ASP A 166 3.42 -8.27 7.26
C ASP A 166 1.97 -8.75 7.40
N LEU A 167 1.79 -9.91 8.04
CA LEU A 167 0.47 -10.51 8.30
C LEU A 167 0.29 -10.73 9.80
N PRO A 168 -0.22 -9.71 10.51
CA PRO A 168 -0.65 -9.85 11.89
C PRO A 168 -1.66 -11.00 12.06
N MET A 169 -1.50 -11.79 13.11
CA MET A 169 -2.34 -12.96 13.39
C MET A 169 -3.16 -12.80 14.66
N PRO A 170 -4.18 -11.92 14.69
CA PRO A 170 -4.85 -11.56 15.92
C PRO A 170 -5.80 -12.67 16.43
N ASP A 171 -6.11 -12.64 17.73
CA ASP A 171 -7.10 -13.53 18.32
C ASP A 171 -8.51 -13.22 17.76
N GLY A 172 -9.36 -14.25 17.60
CA GLY A 172 -10.53 -14.26 16.71
C GLY A 172 -11.46 -13.03 16.71
N GLY A 173 -12.14 -12.80 15.59
CA GLY A 173 -13.15 -11.73 15.43
C GLY A 173 -12.59 -10.33 15.12
N THR A 174 -11.27 -10.15 15.15
CA THR A 174 -10.60 -8.85 15.02
C THR A 174 -9.94 -8.61 13.66
N TYR A 175 -9.99 -9.58 12.73
CA TYR A 175 -9.38 -9.46 11.40
C TYR A 175 -9.97 -8.31 10.54
N PHE A 176 -11.14 -7.80 10.91
CA PHE A 176 -11.77 -6.61 10.30
C PHE A 176 -11.84 -5.41 11.27
N LEU A 177 -11.19 -5.50 12.44
CA LEU A 177 -11.24 -4.48 13.48
C LEU A 177 -9.94 -3.67 13.52
N GLU A 178 -10.06 -2.42 13.94
CA GLU A 178 -8.95 -1.50 14.24
C GLU A 178 -7.92 -2.17 15.15
N CYS A 179 -6.66 -2.20 14.72
CA CYS A 179 -5.56 -2.56 15.59
C CYS A 179 -5.41 -1.47 16.67
N PRO A 180 -5.56 -1.80 17.96
CA PRO A 180 -5.55 -0.80 19.03
C PRO A 180 -4.23 -0.03 19.14
N HIS A 181 -3.12 -0.64 18.70
CA HIS A 181 -1.79 -0.05 18.79
C HIS A 181 -1.44 0.81 17.59
N PHE A 182 -2.13 0.65 16.46
CA PHE A 182 -1.74 1.25 15.16
C PHE A 182 -2.80 2.13 14.51
N GLY A 183 -3.99 2.28 15.11
CA GLY A 183 -5.06 3.14 14.58
C GLY A 183 -5.58 2.73 13.19
N ALA A 184 -5.12 1.59 12.65
CA ALA A 184 -5.47 1.04 11.35
C ALA A 184 -6.07 -0.37 11.55
N PRO A 185 -7.14 -0.76 10.83
CA PRO A 185 -7.68 -2.11 10.90
C PRO A 185 -6.64 -3.17 10.52
N HIS A 186 -6.77 -4.36 11.14
CA HIS A 186 -6.04 -5.53 10.67
C HIS A 186 -6.33 -5.73 9.20
N ASN A 187 -5.31 -5.53 8.38
CA ASN A 187 -5.56 -5.12 7.01
C ASN A 187 -5.67 -6.32 6.07
N TYR A 188 -6.89 -6.82 5.95
CA TYR A 188 -7.26 -7.91 5.04
C TYR A 188 -7.03 -7.59 3.55
N TRP A 189 -6.96 -6.31 3.17
CA TRP A 189 -6.74 -5.91 1.78
C TRP A 189 -5.26 -5.72 1.43
N MET A 190 -4.36 -5.65 2.42
CA MET A 190 -2.91 -5.51 2.19
C MET A 190 -2.33 -6.62 1.30
N PRO A 191 -2.64 -7.91 1.54
CA PRO A 191 -2.36 -8.99 0.59
C PRO A 191 -2.69 -8.66 -0.88
N LYS A 192 -3.87 -8.08 -1.10
CA LYS A 192 -4.36 -7.72 -2.43
C LYS A 192 -3.64 -6.52 -3.00
N PHE A 193 -3.25 -5.55 -2.17
CA PHE A 193 -2.49 -4.38 -2.58
C PHE A 193 -1.11 -4.77 -3.13
N LEU A 194 -0.34 -5.55 -2.37
CA LEU A 194 0.98 -6.02 -2.80
C LEU A 194 0.88 -6.95 -4.01
N SER A 195 -0.14 -7.81 -4.08
CA SER A 195 -0.38 -8.62 -5.27
C SER A 195 -0.72 -7.78 -6.51
N SER A 196 -1.42 -6.66 -6.34
CA SER A 196 -1.73 -5.73 -7.43
C SER A 196 -0.46 -5.04 -7.97
N ILE A 197 0.47 -4.65 -7.08
CA ILE A 197 1.78 -4.08 -7.43
C ILE A 197 2.63 -5.13 -8.15
N ALA A 198 2.76 -6.33 -7.57
CA ALA A 198 3.51 -7.44 -8.16
C ALA A 198 3.01 -7.76 -9.57
N GLN A 199 1.70 -7.85 -9.77
CA GLN A 199 1.13 -8.13 -11.09
C GLN A 199 1.34 -7.00 -12.09
N ALA A 200 1.42 -5.73 -11.65
CA ALA A 200 1.73 -4.60 -12.52
C ALA A 200 3.17 -4.67 -13.02
N GLY A 201 4.09 -5.09 -12.15
CA GLY A 201 5.49 -5.37 -12.49
C GLY A 201 5.74 -6.74 -13.15
N ASN A 202 4.70 -7.48 -13.53
CA ASN A 202 4.79 -8.85 -14.07
C ASN A 202 5.61 -9.80 -13.17
N ARG A 203 5.40 -9.71 -11.85
CA ARG A 203 6.04 -10.55 -10.84
C ARG A 203 5.11 -11.70 -10.46
N GLU A 204 5.70 -12.88 -10.29
CA GLU A 204 4.95 -14.10 -9.99
C GLU A 204 4.94 -14.43 -8.50
N THR A 205 5.74 -13.76 -7.68
CA THR A 205 5.88 -14.06 -6.25
C THR A 205 5.45 -12.88 -5.40
N VAL A 206 4.59 -13.15 -4.42
CA VAL A 206 4.17 -12.20 -3.39
C VAL A 206 4.26 -12.90 -2.06
N VAL A 207 4.94 -12.27 -1.10
CA VAL A 207 5.32 -12.93 0.15
C VAL A 207 4.49 -12.39 1.32
N GLY A 208 4.01 -13.27 2.18
CA GLY A 208 3.43 -12.90 3.47
C GLY A 208 4.32 -13.34 4.62
N LEU A 209 4.67 -12.41 5.51
CA LEU A 209 5.28 -12.73 6.79
C LEU A 209 4.18 -12.99 7.82
N LEU A 210 4.02 -14.24 8.25
CA LEU A 210 3.07 -14.59 9.31
C LEU A 210 3.62 -14.11 10.66
N ASP A 211 3.03 -13.06 11.21
CA ASP A 211 3.44 -12.44 12.47
C ASP A 211 2.44 -12.73 13.61
N PRO A 212 2.73 -13.72 14.46
CA PRO A 212 1.93 -14.05 15.63
C PRO A 212 2.25 -13.19 16.88
N MET A 213 3.13 -12.20 16.80
CA MET A 213 3.47 -11.27 17.87
C MET A 213 2.52 -10.07 17.91
N ILE A 214 2.00 -9.65 16.76
CA ILE A 214 1.17 -8.46 16.64
C ILE A 214 -0.30 -8.76 16.96
N ALA A 215 -0.92 -7.83 17.72
CA ALA A 215 -2.35 -7.80 18.05
C ALA A 215 -2.90 -9.05 18.75
N ARG A 216 -2.13 -9.53 19.71
CA ARG A 216 -2.53 -10.57 20.65
C ARG A 216 -2.31 -10.11 22.07
N THR A 217 -3.05 -10.73 22.99
CA THR A 217 -2.90 -10.48 24.44
C THR A 217 -1.58 -11.04 24.98
N SER A 218 -1.01 -12.05 24.31
CA SER A 218 0.31 -12.60 24.59
C SER A 218 0.98 -13.00 23.27
N PRO A 219 2.24 -12.60 23.01
CA PRO A 219 2.98 -13.07 21.85
C PRO A 219 3.23 -14.57 22.03
N ASP A 220 2.66 -15.38 21.16
CA ASP A 220 2.75 -16.84 21.20
C ASP A 220 3.14 -17.35 19.81
N LEU A 221 4.40 -17.78 19.70
CA LEU A 221 5.03 -18.25 18.47
C LEU A 221 4.72 -19.74 18.17
N LYS A 222 3.89 -20.39 19.01
CA LYS A 222 3.36 -21.74 18.80
C LYS A 222 1.83 -21.68 18.62
N LEU A 223 1.42 -21.05 17.53
CA LEU A 223 0.02 -20.99 17.13
C LEU A 223 -0.59 -22.37 16.80
N PRO A 224 -1.82 -22.63 17.25
CA PRO A 224 -2.62 -23.75 16.76
C PRO A 224 -2.77 -23.75 15.22
N PRO A 225 -2.70 -24.92 14.55
CA PRO A 225 -2.71 -25.00 13.08
C PRO A 225 -3.94 -24.39 12.41
N GLU A 226 -5.10 -24.43 13.06
CA GLU A 226 -6.34 -23.84 12.55
C GLU A 226 -6.28 -22.31 12.48
N LYS A 227 -5.60 -21.67 13.44
CA LYS A 227 -5.36 -20.22 13.40
C LYS A 227 -4.47 -19.86 12.23
N VAL A 228 -3.42 -20.65 11.98
CA VAL A 228 -2.54 -20.44 10.82
C VAL A 228 -3.31 -20.59 9.50
N ARG A 229 -4.09 -21.67 9.35
CA ARG A 229 -4.91 -21.90 8.14
C ARG A 229 -5.88 -20.76 7.87
N ARG A 230 -6.52 -20.20 8.91
CA ARG A 230 -7.45 -19.07 8.76
C ARG A 230 -6.77 -17.87 8.11
N ILE A 231 -5.60 -17.47 8.60
CA ILE A 231 -4.86 -16.30 8.08
C ILE A 231 -4.31 -16.60 6.69
N VAL A 232 -3.69 -17.77 6.48
CA VAL A 232 -3.18 -18.18 5.17
C VAL A 232 -4.30 -18.17 4.13
N ASN A 233 -5.48 -18.70 4.45
CA ASN A 233 -6.60 -18.76 3.51
C ASN A 233 -7.09 -17.37 3.07
N LEU A 234 -7.09 -16.40 3.97
CA LEU A 234 -7.44 -15.01 3.63
C LEU A 234 -6.31 -14.35 2.81
N ALA A 235 -5.06 -14.59 3.18
CA ALA A 235 -3.90 -14.04 2.47
C ALA A 235 -3.79 -14.58 1.02
N VAL A 236 -4.04 -15.87 0.79
CA VAL A 236 -4.01 -16.46 -0.56
C VAL A 236 -5.16 -15.96 -1.43
N LEU A 237 -6.34 -15.63 -0.86
CA LEU A 237 -7.40 -14.92 -1.61
C LEU A 237 -6.95 -13.52 -2.06
N GLY A 238 -6.10 -12.88 -1.25
CA GLY A 238 -5.40 -11.65 -1.60
C GLY A 238 -4.33 -11.82 -2.70
N GLY A 239 -3.94 -13.04 -3.03
CA GLY A 239 -2.94 -13.33 -4.06
C GLY A 239 -1.52 -13.55 -3.52
N LEU A 240 -1.35 -13.77 -2.21
CA LEU A 240 -0.07 -14.23 -1.66
C LEU A 240 0.19 -15.69 -2.02
N ASN A 241 1.42 -15.99 -2.40
CA ASN A 241 1.80 -17.34 -2.85
C ASN A 241 3.17 -17.78 -2.32
N ARG A 242 3.71 -17.05 -1.34
CA ARG A 242 4.87 -17.45 -0.55
C ARG A 242 4.66 -16.98 0.89
N PHE A 243 5.09 -17.78 1.85
CA PHE A 243 4.99 -17.42 3.26
C PHE A 243 6.32 -17.59 3.97
N MET A 244 6.62 -16.65 4.86
CA MET A 244 7.62 -16.75 5.92
C MET A 244 6.93 -16.60 7.27
N ASN A 245 7.58 -16.95 8.37
CA ASN A 245 6.97 -16.94 9.70
C ASN A 245 8.02 -16.87 10.82
N TYR A 246 7.56 -16.45 11.99
CA TYR A 246 8.33 -16.44 13.25
C TYR A 246 8.07 -17.67 14.15
N PHE A 247 7.52 -18.77 13.63
CA PHE A 247 7.08 -19.87 14.48
C PHE A 247 8.23 -20.65 15.11
N TYR A 248 8.04 -21.06 16.37
CA TYR A 248 8.95 -21.98 17.04
C TYR A 248 8.68 -23.42 16.61
N TRP A 249 9.11 -23.76 15.39
CA TRP A 249 8.92 -25.09 14.81
C TRP A 249 9.44 -26.24 15.67
N ASN A 250 10.46 -25.98 16.50
CA ASN A 250 11.01 -26.92 17.48
C ASN A 250 10.04 -27.28 18.62
N GLU A 251 8.98 -26.49 18.84
CA GLU A 251 7.97 -26.75 19.88
C GLU A 251 6.73 -27.49 19.36
N TYR A 252 6.60 -27.64 18.03
CA TYR A 252 5.53 -28.41 17.42
C TYR A 252 5.89 -29.89 17.32
N ASP A 253 4.89 -30.75 17.42
CA ASP A 253 5.06 -32.12 16.93
C ASP A 253 5.39 -32.09 15.43
N PRO A 254 6.39 -32.87 14.96
CA PRO A 254 6.78 -32.87 13.55
C PRO A 254 5.65 -33.14 12.55
N SER A 255 4.65 -33.93 12.93
CA SER A 255 3.48 -34.18 12.09
C SER A 255 2.66 -32.92 11.83
N VAL A 256 2.62 -32.00 12.79
CA VAL A 256 1.84 -30.76 12.72
C VAL A 256 2.47 -29.81 11.71
N TYR A 257 3.76 -29.48 11.85
CA TYR A 257 4.37 -28.55 10.92
C TYR A 257 4.51 -29.15 9.52
N ARG A 258 4.71 -30.47 9.38
CA ARG A 258 4.70 -31.13 8.05
C ARG A 258 3.35 -30.95 7.36
N THR A 259 2.27 -31.28 8.05
CA THR A 259 0.91 -31.17 7.51
C THR A 259 0.58 -29.72 7.14
N LEU A 260 0.97 -28.77 7.99
CA LEU A 260 0.76 -27.34 7.74
C LEU A 260 1.58 -26.85 6.53
N ASN A 261 2.86 -27.21 6.43
CA ASN A 261 3.70 -26.84 5.28
C ASN A 261 3.22 -27.49 3.97
N GLU A 262 2.74 -28.74 4.00
CA GLU A 262 2.13 -29.37 2.82
C GLU A 262 0.86 -28.64 2.39
N TYR A 263 0.00 -28.26 3.34
CA TYR A 263 -1.22 -27.50 3.06
C TYR A 263 -0.91 -26.15 2.42
N VAL A 264 -0.04 -25.36 3.06
CA VAL A 264 0.38 -24.03 2.57
C VAL A 264 1.08 -24.17 1.23
N GLY A 265 2.00 -25.14 1.08
CA GLY A 265 2.74 -25.38 -0.15
C GLY A 265 1.83 -25.73 -1.34
N ARG A 266 0.77 -26.52 -1.14
CA ARG A 266 -0.22 -26.81 -2.20
C ARG A 266 -0.98 -25.56 -2.63
N LEU A 267 -1.39 -24.70 -1.69
CA LEU A 267 -2.04 -23.41 -2.02
C LEU A 267 -1.09 -22.49 -2.80
N CYS A 268 0.16 -22.36 -2.34
CA CYS A 268 1.19 -21.59 -3.02
C CYS A 268 1.45 -22.09 -4.45
N LEU A 269 1.47 -23.42 -4.65
CA LEU A 269 1.67 -24.03 -5.97
C LEU A 269 0.53 -23.69 -6.94
N ILE A 270 -0.73 -23.70 -6.48
CA ILE A 270 -1.89 -23.35 -7.30
C ILE A 270 -1.83 -21.89 -7.76
N LEU A 271 -1.32 -20.99 -6.91
CA LEU A 271 -1.22 -19.56 -7.21
C LEU A 271 0.07 -19.15 -7.90
N HIS A 272 1.04 -20.06 -8.08
CA HIS A 272 2.28 -19.73 -8.75
C HIS A 272 2.04 -19.46 -10.24
N GLY A 273 2.40 -18.26 -10.69
CA GLY A 273 2.12 -17.79 -12.06
C GLY A 273 0.65 -17.44 -12.33
N ALA A 274 -0.25 -17.58 -11.35
CA ALA A 274 -1.63 -17.16 -11.48
C ALA A 274 -1.73 -15.62 -11.53
N ARG A 275 -2.67 -15.11 -12.32
CA ARG A 275 -3.01 -13.68 -12.36
C ARG A 275 -4.45 -13.48 -11.94
N SER A 276 -4.75 -12.31 -11.36
CA SER A 276 -6.12 -11.98 -11.00
C SER A 276 -6.99 -11.92 -12.25
N ALA A 277 -8.18 -12.51 -12.16
CA ALA A 277 -9.24 -12.39 -13.16
C ALA A 277 -10.25 -11.28 -12.80
N ALA A 278 -9.92 -10.43 -11.82
CA ALA A 278 -10.78 -9.34 -11.38
C ALA A 278 -11.10 -8.40 -12.55
N THR A 279 -12.38 -8.03 -12.67
CA THR A 279 -12.85 -7.06 -13.67
C THR A 279 -13.14 -5.69 -13.06
N VAL A 280 -12.89 -5.54 -11.76
CA VAL A 280 -13.06 -4.30 -10.99
C VAL A 280 -11.68 -3.79 -10.60
N GLY A 281 -11.36 -2.56 -11.00
CA GLY A 281 -10.21 -1.82 -10.49
C GLY A 281 -10.65 -0.90 -9.34
N VAL A 282 -9.85 -0.80 -8.29
CA VAL A 282 -10.00 0.20 -7.23
C VAL A 282 -8.83 1.16 -7.33
N TYR A 283 -9.13 2.43 -7.51
CA TYR A 283 -8.11 3.47 -7.58
C TYR A 283 -7.42 3.63 -6.21
N TYR A 284 -6.09 3.72 -6.23
CA TYR A 284 -5.26 4.08 -5.08
C TYR A 284 -5.05 5.60 -5.09
N PRO A 285 -5.79 6.38 -4.27
CA PRO A 285 -5.88 7.83 -4.42
C PRO A 285 -4.77 8.56 -3.66
N ILE A 286 -3.53 8.15 -3.87
CA ILE A 286 -2.38 8.64 -3.10
C ILE A 286 -2.22 10.16 -3.21
N GLU A 287 -2.56 10.76 -4.34
CA GLU A 287 -2.43 12.21 -4.55
C GLU A 287 -3.34 13.00 -3.61
N THR A 288 -4.53 12.47 -3.31
CA THR A 288 -5.44 13.07 -2.31
C THR A 288 -4.84 13.00 -0.91
N PHE A 289 -4.20 11.89 -0.55
CA PHE A 289 -3.57 11.70 0.75
C PHE A 289 -2.32 12.57 0.90
N GLN A 290 -1.47 12.65 -0.13
CA GLN A 290 -0.30 13.53 -0.16
C GLN A 290 -0.69 15.01 -0.01
N ALA A 291 -1.76 15.45 -0.69
CA ALA A 291 -2.24 16.83 -0.61
C ALA A 291 -2.81 17.18 0.77
N ALA A 292 -3.49 16.23 1.41
CA ALA A 292 -4.13 16.41 2.71
C ALA A 292 -3.19 16.17 3.90
N PHE A 293 -2.07 15.47 3.71
CA PHE A 293 -1.15 15.14 4.79
C PHE A 293 -0.55 16.39 5.44
N GLN A 294 -0.42 16.38 6.76
CA GLN A 294 0.34 17.38 7.53
C GLN A 294 1.17 16.64 8.58
N PRO A 295 2.43 17.00 8.82
CA PRO A 295 3.26 16.30 9.80
C PRO A 295 2.71 16.50 11.22
N SER A 296 2.86 15.48 12.05
CA SER A 296 2.52 15.49 13.48
C SER A 296 3.79 15.50 14.33
N SER A 297 3.69 15.99 15.56
CA SER A 297 4.76 15.92 16.57
C SER A 297 4.69 14.66 17.42
N ALA A 298 3.58 13.93 17.35
CA ALA A 298 3.43 12.59 17.89
C ALA A 298 2.30 11.85 17.15
N GLU A 299 2.63 10.82 16.39
CA GLU A 299 1.64 10.00 15.69
C GLU A 299 0.86 9.09 16.64
N TRP A 300 1.51 8.54 17.66
CA TRP A 300 0.86 7.57 18.57
C TRP A 300 -0.14 8.19 19.54
N SER A 301 -0.26 9.52 19.56
CA SER A 301 -1.18 10.24 20.44
C SER A 301 -2.07 11.17 19.65
N ARG A 302 -3.37 10.84 19.62
CA ARG A 302 -4.43 11.64 18.96
C ARG A 302 -4.50 13.08 19.48
N GLU A 303 -4.01 13.33 20.69
CA GLU A 303 -3.92 14.68 21.26
C GLU A 303 -3.06 15.63 20.40
N PHE A 304 -2.03 15.10 19.75
CA PHE A 304 -1.09 15.88 18.93
C PHE A 304 -1.39 15.81 17.44
N TRP A 305 -2.49 15.16 17.04
CA TRP A 305 -2.87 15.04 15.64
C TRP A 305 -3.30 16.41 15.08
N PRO A 306 -2.77 16.83 13.93
CA PRO A 306 -3.31 17.97 13.21
C PRO A 306 -4.81 17.76 12.93
N PRO A 307 -5.66 18.82 12.98
CA PRO A 307 -7.08 18.68 12.65
C PRO A 307 -7.36 18.02 11.28
N ALA A 308 -6.42 18.18 10.33
CA ALA A 308 -6.48 17.51 9.02
C ALA A 308 -6.51 15.98 9.12
N TRP A 309 -5.88 15.38 10.15
CA TRP A 309 -5.83 13.93 10.32
C TRP A 309 -7.19 13.33 10.69
N ASN A 310 -8.09 14.06 11.35
CA ASN A 310 -9.45 13.58 11.58
C ASN A 310 -10.18 13.30 10.27
N ARG A 311 -9.95 14.14 9.24
CA ARG A 311 -10.50 13.92 7.89
C ARG A 311 -9.80 12.78 7.16
N LEU A 312 -8.48 12.61 7.35
CA LEU A 312 -7.74 11.49 6.78
C LEU A 312 -8.19 10.15 7.40
N GLU A 313 -8.36 10.09 8.72
CA GLU A 313 -8.89 8.91 9.41
C GLU A 313 -10.28 8.54 8.87
N GLN A 314 -11.15 9.53 8.68
CA GLN A 314 -12.46 9.29 8.07
C GLN A 314 -12.33 8.69 6.66
N ARG A 315 -11.48 9.26 5.79
CA ARG A 315 -11.26 8.75 4.43
C ARG A 315 -10.72 7.33 4.41
N ILE A 316 -9.80 6.99 5.33
CA ILE A 316 -9.28 5.63 5.47
C ILE A 316 -10.43 4.66 5.79
N ARG A 317 -11.25 4.99 6.79
CA ARG A 317 -12.40 4.16 7.16
C ARG A 317 -13.39 3.98 6.02
N GLU A 318 -13.62 5.03 5.23
CA GLU A 318 -14.51 4.98 4.08
C GLU A 318 -13.93 4.12 2.94
N GLN A 319 -12.62 4.17 2.70
CA GLN A 319 -11.94 3.27 1.76
C GLN A 319 -12.01 1.81 2.23
N ASP A 320 -11.74 1.57 3.51
CA ASP A 320 -11.85 0.25 4.11
C ASP A 320 -13.29 -0.29 3.99
N GLU A 321 -14.30 0.56 4.14
CA GLU A 321 -15.68 0.18 3.94
C GLU A 321 -15.98 -0.19 2.48
N VAL A 322 -15.43 0.54 1.51
CA VAL A 322 -15.54 0.20 0.07
C VAL A 322 -15.00 -1.20 -0.18
N VAL A 323 -13.72 -1.45 0.13
CA VAL A 323 -13.10 -2.74 -0.17
C VAL A 323 -13.72 -3.87 0.66
N ARG A 324 -14.23 -3.58 1.86
CA ARG A 324 -14.95 -4.55 2.70
C ARG A 324 -16.25 -4.94 2.05
N SER A 325 -17.00 -3.97 1.51
CA SER A 325 -18.26 -4.25 0.82
C SER A 325 -18.04 -5.18 -0.39
N LEU A 326 -16.98 -4.94 -1.17
CA LEU A 326 -16.62 -5.79 -2.32
C LEU A 326 -16.29 -7.21 -1.86
N PHE A 327 -15.41 -7.31 -0.85
CA PHE A 327 -14.98 -8.59 -0.30
C PHE A 327 -16.15 -9.41 0.24
N LEU A 328 -17.02 -8.79 1.05
CA LEU A 328 -18.19 -9.46 1.66
C LEU A 328 -19.22 -9.95 0.63
N GLN A 329 -19.28 -9.32 -0.54
CA GLN A 329 -20.17 -9.72 -1.63
C GLN A 329 -19.48 -10.66 -2.64
N GLY A 330 -18.23 -11.07 -2.39
CA GLY A 330 -17.48 -11.95 -3.28
C GLY A 330 -17.07 -11.29 -4.60
N ILE A 331 -16.95 -9.96 -4.63
CA ILE A 331 -16.49 -9.20 -5.80
C ILE A 331 -14.98 -9.04 -5.71
N ASP A 332 -14.24 -9.77 -6.55
CA ASP A 332 -12.79 -9.62 -6.64
C ASP A 332 -12.42 -8.29 -7.33
N TYR A 333 -11.33 -7.67 -6.87
CA TYR A 333 -10.86 -6.37 -7.35
C TYR A 333 -9.34 -6.30 -7.44
N THR A 334 -8.78 -5.28 -8.08
CA THR A 334 -7.33 -5.02 -8.11
C THR A 334 -7.07 -3.56 -7.85
N TRP A 335 -6.02 -3.23 -7.11
CA TRP A 335 -5.61 -1.84 -6.90
C TRP A 335 -4.91 -1.26 -8.11
N LEU A 336 -5.19 0.01 -8.41
CA LEU A 336 -4.62 0.72 -9.55
C LEU A 336 -4.04 2.06 -9.10
N HIS A 337 -2.74 2.22 -9.28
CA HIS A 337 -2.08 3.52 -9.22
C HIS A 337 -2.53 4.40 -10.41
N GLY A 338 -2.45 5.74 -10.26
CA GLY A 338 -2.79 6.69 -11.32
C GLY A 338 -2.05 6.45 -12.62
N ASP A 339 -0.77 6.09 -12.53
CA ASP A 339 0.07 5.74 -13.69
C ASP A 339 -0.48 4.53 -14.44
N SER A 340 -0.90 3.49 -13.72
CA SER A 340 -1.51 2.29 -14.32
C SER A 340 -2.80 2.62 -15.08
N ILE A 341 -3.56 3.60 -14.61
CA ILE A 341 -4.73 4.10 -15.33
C ILE A 341 -4.28 4.93 -16.52
N ARG A 342 -3.48 5.99 -16.32
CA ARG A 342 -2.97 6.90 -17.37
C ARG A 342 -2.44 6.15 -18.59
N ASP A 343 -1.62 5.13 -18.34
CA ASP A 343 -0.91 4.38 -19.38
C ASP A 343 -1.74 3.22 -19.96
N ALA A 344 -2.95 2.99 -19.42
CA ALA A 344 -3.86 1.98 -19.92
C ALA A 344 -4.39 2.31 -21.32
N ARG A 345 -4.65 1.23 -22.05
CA ARG A 345 -5.38 1.26 -23.32
C ARG A 345 -6.87 1.01 -23.06
N VAL A 346 -7.73 1.69 -23.84
CA VAL A 346 -9.19 1.49 -23.76
C VAL A 346 -9.66 0.69 -24.96
N GLU A 347 -10.36 -0.42 -24.71
CA GLU A 347 -10.86 -1.32 -25.75
C GLU A 347 -12.27 -1.80 -25.48
N LYS A 348 -13.25 -1.38 -26.29
CA LYS A 348 -14.64 -1.90 -26.24
C LYS A 348 -15.23 -1.92 -24.81
N GLY A 349 -14.97 -0.86 -24.05
CA GLY A 349 -15.43 -0.68 -22.66
C GLY A 349 -14.60 -1.43 -21.62
N TRP A 350 -13.37 -1.82 -21.96
CA TRP A 350 -12.36 -2.31 -21.04
C TRP A 350 -11.24 -1.29 -20.89
N LEU A 351 -10.80 -1.04 -19.66
CA LEU A 351 -9.53 -0.40 -19.35
C LEU A 351 -8.51 -1.51 -19.16
N VAL A 352 -7.49 -1.58 -20.02
CA VAL A 352 -6.47 -2.64 -19.98
C VAL A 352 -5.16 -2.02 -19.50
N ALA A 353 -4.80 -2.32 -18.25
CA ALA A 353 -3.57 -1.90 -17.59
C ALA A 353 -2.57 -3.06 -17.51
N ALA A 354 -1.37 -2.81 -16.99
CA ALA A 354 -0.31 -3.82 -16.89
C ALA A 354 -0.70 -5.04 -16.02
N ASN A 355 -1.54 -4.83 -15.01
CA ASN A 355 -1.96 -5.86 -14.05
C ASN A 355 -3.33 -6.49 -14.37
N GLY A 356 -4.01 -6.10 -15.45
CA GLY A 356 -5.31 -6.68 -15.78
C GLY A 356 -6.17 -5.86 -16.71
N ARG A 357 -7.44 -6.23 -16.81
CA ARG A 357 -8.43 -5.51 -17.60
C ARG A 357 -9.74 -5.33 -16.83
N TYR A 358 -10.28 -4.12 -16.86
CA TYR A 358 -11.35 -3.71 -15.96
C TYR A 358 -12.56 -3.17 -16.73
N ARG A 359 -13.74 -3.64 -16.35
CA ARG A 359 -15.05 -3.09 -16.79
C ARG A 359 -15.52 -1.95 -15.91
N THR A 360 -15.09 -1.97 -14.65
CA THR A 360 -15.48 -1.00 -13.64
C THR A 360 -14.26 -0.49 -12.91
N ILE A 361 -14.16 0.83 -12.74
CA ILE A 361 -13.18 1.48 -11.87
C ILE A 361 -13.93 2.15 -10.72
N VAL A 362 -13.55 1.81 -9.49
CA VAL A 362 -14.06 2.43 -8.26
C VAL A 362 -13.08 3.51 -7.83
N MET A 363 -13.58 4.71 -7.60
CA MET A 363 -12.82 5.91 -7.22
C MET A 363 -13.20 6.32 -5.80
N PRO A 364 -12.51 5.81 -4.76
CA PRO A 364 -12.89 6.07 -3.38
C PRO A 364 -12.23 7.35 -2.83
N GLU A 365 -13.05 8.31 -2.41
CA GLU A 365 -12.60 9.54 -1.72
C GLU A 365 -11.55 10.37 -2.48
N VAL A 366 -11.79 10.60 -3.77
CA VAL A 366 -10.84 11.28 -4.67
C VAL A 366 -11.13 12.77 -4.73
N GLU A 367 -10.35 13.58 -4.02
CA GLU A 367 -10.43 15.05 -4.06
C GLU A 367 -9.46 15.66 -5.09
N LEU A 368 -8.26 15.10 -5.20
CA LEU A 368 -7.24 15.49 -6.18
C LEU A 368 -7.05 14.35 -7.18
N LEU A 369 -7.18 14.66 -8.48
CA LEU A 369 -7.03 13.73 -9.58
C LEU A 369 -6.23 14.40 -10.71
N PRO A 370 -5.03 13.90 -11.06
CA PRO A 370 -4.25 14.44 -12.16
C PRO A 370 -5.06 14.43 -13.48
N LEU A 371 -4.97 15.50 -14.27
CA LEU A 371 -5.80 15.64 -15.49
C LEU A 371 -5.56 14.50 -16.49
N ALA A 372 -4.36 13.94 -16.55
CA ALA A 372 -4.06 12.80 -17.42
C ALA A 372 -4.88 11.55 -17.05
N VAL A 373 -5.03 11.27 -15.75
CA VAL A 373 -5.87 10.17 -15.24
C VAL A 373 -7.35 10.47 -15.52
N ALA A 374 -7.79 11.70 -15.25
CA ALA A 374 -9.15 12.15 -15.55
C ALA A 374 -9.54 11.93 -17.02
N ARG A 375 -8.67 12.33 -17.96
CA ARG A 375 -8.87 12.15 -19.41
C ARG A 375 -9.01 10.68 -19.79
N LYS A 376 -8.19 9.83 -19.19
CA LYS A 376 -8.25 8.39 -19.47
C LYS A 376 -9.53 7.75 -18.93
N LEU A 377 -10.01 8.19 -17.77
CA LEU A 377 -11.30 7.73 -17.23
C LEU A 377 -12.48 8.19 -18.10
N GLU A 378 -12.46 9.41 -18.62
CA GLU A 378 -13.48 9.88 -19.58
C GLU A 378 -13.44 9.09 -20.90
N GLU A 379 -12.24 8.82 -21.44
CA GLU A 379 -12.05 7.95 -22.60
C GLU A 379 -12.64 6.55 -22.34
N PHE A 380 -12.37 5.98 -21.17
CA PHE A 380 -12.87 4.68 -20.74
C PHE A 380 -14.40 4.65 -20.63
N GLU A 381 -15.03 5.65 -19.99
CA GLU A 381 -16.49 5.74 -19.91
C GLU A 381 -17.13 5.92 -21.29
N ARG A 382 -16.55 6.76 -22.16
CA ARG A 382 -17.01 6.91 -23.55
C ARG A 382 -16.88 5.61 -24.34
N GLY A 383 -15.88 4.79 -24.02
CA GLY A 383 -15.71 3.44 -24.56
C GLY A 383 -16.73 2.41 -24.05
N GLY A 384 -17.57 2.76 -23.07
CA GLY A 384 -18.56 1.86 -22.44
C GLY A 384 -18.12 1.25 -21.12
N GLY A 385 -17.01 1.73 -20.56
CA GLY A 385 -16.58 1.42 -19.20
C GLY A 385 -17.43 2.09 -18.13
N LYS A 386 -17.34 1.63 -16.88
CA LYS A 386 -18.06 2.21 -15.75
C LYS A 386 -17.11 2.80 -14.72
N VAL A 387 -17.31 4.06 -14.34
CA VAL A 387 -16.58 4.69 -13.23
C VAL A 387 -17.56 4.95 -12.08
N ILE A 388 -17.23 4.47 -10.88
CA ILE A 388 -18.04 4.63 -9.68
C ILE A 388 -17.31 5.55 -8.72
N TRP A 389 -17.87 6.73 -8.50
CA TRP A 389 -17.34 7.72 -7.55
C TRP A 389 -17.94 7.47 -6.17
N VAL A 390 -17.10 7.35 -5.15
CA VAL A 390 -17.55 7.09 -3.78
C VAL A 390 -17.28 8.33 -2.94
N LYS A 391 -18.34 8.81 -2.27
CA LYS A 391 -18.37 9.98 -1.35
C LYS A 391 -18.03 11.34 -1.94
N SER A 392 -17.00 11.47 -2.76
CA SER A 392 -16.53 12.74 -3.31
C SER A 392 -16.25 12.64 -4.81
N LEU A 393 -16.26 13.81 -5.46
CA LEU A 393 -15.83 14.02 -6.83
C LEU A 393 -14.59 14.90 -6.82
N PRO A 394 -13.67 14.74 -7.78
CA PRO A 394 -12.41 15.46 -7.77
C PRO A 394 -12.67 16.96 -7.93
N GLN A 395 -12.08 17.73 -7.03
CA GLN A 395 -12.12 19.19 -7.01
C GLN A 395 -10.81 19.80 -7.47
N LEU A 396 -9.72 19.05 -7.41
CA LEU A 396 -8.38 19.52 -7.72
C LEU A 396 -7.77 18.65 -8.83
N GLY A 397 -7.07 19.32 -9.75
CA GLY A 397 -6.08 18.70 -10.62
C GLY A 397 -4.67 18.83 -10.02
N ASP A 398 -3.66 18.39 -10.77
CA ASP A 398 -2.27 18.39 -10.29
C ASP A 398 -1.64 19.79 -10.36
N THR A 399 -2.19 20.67 -11.19
CA THR A 399 -1.76 22.07 -11.33
C THR A 399 -2.96 23.01 -11.23
N PRO A 400 -2.76 24.30 -10.90
CA PRO A 400 -3.85 25.28 -10.84
C PRO A 400 -4.69 25.33 -12.13
N GLU A 401 -4.06 25.18 -13.29
CA GLU A 401 -4.70 25.23 -14.62
C GLU A 401 -5.54 24.00 -14.94
N GLU A 402 -5.42 22.93 -14.14
CA GLU A 402 -6.18 21.69 -14.28
C GLU A 402 -7.46 21.67 -13.47
N HIS A 403 -7.56 22.46 -12.40
CA HIS A 403 -8.65 22.37 -11.42
C HIS A 403 -10.04 22.48 -12.07
N GLU A 404 -10.26 23.53 -12.84
CA GLU A 404 -11.56 23.76 -13.49
C GLU A 404 -11.86 22.71 -14.57
N LYS A 405 -10.84 22.18 -15.24
CA LYS A 405 -11.02 21.09 -16.22
C LYS A 405 -11.48 19.82 -15.54
N VAL A 406 -10.80 19.41 -14.47
CA VAL A 406 -11.13 18.20 -13.71
C VAL A 406 -12.52 18.30 -13.09
N LYS A 407 -12.85 19.42 -12.45
CA LYS A 407 -14.19 19.67 -11.92
C LYS A 407 -15.26 19.56 -13.00
N ALA A 408 -15.07 20.23 -14.13
CA ALA A 408 -16.05 20.26 -15.21
C ALA A 408 -16.33 18.88 -15.80
N MET A 409 -15.29 18.04 -15.97
CA MET A 409 -15.42 16.67 -16.50
C MET A 409 -16.37 15.80 -15.68
N PHE A 410 -16.39 15.98 -14.35
CA PHE A 410 -17.13 15.10 -13.45
C PHE A 410 -18.28 15.76 -12.69
N ALA A 411 -18.55 17.06 -12.91
CA ALA A 411 -19.57 17.83 -12.17
C ALA A 411 -20.99 17.21 -12.16
N LYS A 412 -21.33 16.39 -13.17
CA LYS A 412 -22.65 15.74 -13.31
C LYS A 412 -22.67 14.27 -12.87
N LYS A 413 -21.55 13.74 -12.38
CA LYS A 413 -21.45 12.35 -11.93
C LYS A 413 -22.17 12.18 -10.60
N LYS A 414 -22.68 10.96 -10.37
CA LYS A 414 -23.30 10.59 -9.11
C LYS A 414 -22.26 9.96 -8.20
N ILE A 415 -22.34 10.29 -6.92
CA ILE A 415 -21.58 9.62 -5.86
C ILE A 415 -22.41 8.50 -5.24
N VAL A 416 -21.73 7.49 -4.73
CA VAL A 416 -22.33 6.40 -3.94
C VAL A 416 -21.76 6.39 -2.53
N SER A 417 -22.49 5.78 -1.59
CA SER A 417 -21.95 5.51 -0.26
C SER A 417 -20.92 4.38 -0.32
N PRO A 418 -19.93 4.33 0.60
CA PRO A 418 -18.91 3.29 0.63
C PRO A 418 -19.47 1.87 0.66
N GLY A 419 -20.42 1.58 1.56
CA GLY A 419 -21.09 0.28 1.62
C GLY A 419 -22.00 -0.04 0.43
N GLY A 420 -22.42 0.96 -0.36
CA GLY A 420 -23.31 0.78 -1.51
C GLY A 420 -22.59 0.41 -2.82
N VAL A 421 -21.25 0.45 -2.85
CA VAL A 421 -20.46 0.19 -4.07
C VAL A 421 -20.72 -1.21 -4.61
N ALA A 422 -20.74 -2.22 -3.75
CA ALA A 422 -20.92 -3.61 -4.17
C ALA A 422 -22.27 -3.86 -4.85
N GLU A 423 -23.35 -3.25 -4.35
CA GLU A 423 -24.69 -3.32 -4.96
C GLU A 423 -24.69 -2.71 -6.37
N VAL A 424 -24.09 -1.52 -6.50
CA VAL A 424 -23.96 -0.83 -7.80
C VAL A 424 -23.12 -1.64 -8.77
N ILE A 425 -22.09 -2.36 -8.32
CA ILE A 425 -21.31 -3.26 -9.18
C ILE A 425 -22.08 -4.52 -9.54
N GLY A 426 -22.75 -5.15 -8.59
CA GLY A 426 -23.49 -6.41 -8.78
C GLY A 426 -24.53 -6.34 -9.90
N THR A 427 -25.16 -5.18 -10.09
CA THR A 427 -26.07 -4.91 -11.23
C THR A 427 -25.39 -4.89 -12.61
N SER A 428 -24.06 -4.91 -12.65
CA SER A 428 -23.24 -4.72 -13.86
C SER A 428 -22.16 -5.78 -14.08
N LEU A 429 -22.10 -6.83 -13.26
CA LEU A 429 -21.15 -7.91 -13.46
C LEU A 429 -21.51 -8.76 -14.70
N PRO A 430 -20.52 -9.22 -15.50
CA PRO A 430 -20.78 -10.09 -16.64
C PRO A 430 -21.46 -11.42 -16.22
N PRO A 431 -22.24 -12.05 -17.11
CA PRO A 431 -22.73 -13.41 -16.88
C PRO A 431 -21.59 -14.37 -16.53
N GLY A 432 -21.73 -15.12 -15.43
CA GLY A 432 -20.69 -16.00 -14.88
C GLY A 432 -19.89 -15.40 -13.71
N PHE A 433 -19.94 -14.08 -13.51
CA PHE A 433 -19.42 -13.40 -12.33
C PHE A 433 -20.59 -13.05 -11.40
N ARG A 434 -21.20 -14.06 -10.78
CA ARG A 434 -22.31 -13.86 -9.83
C ARG A 434 -21.78 -13.78 -8.40
N THR A 435 -22.28 -12.82 -7.64
CA THR A 435 -22.23 -12.84 -6.17
C THR A 435 -23.05 -14.05 -5.70
N GLY A 436 -22.44 -15.04 -5.06
CA GLY A 436 -23.19 -16.13 -4.45
C GLY A 436 -24.22 -15.56 -3.47
N GLY A 437 -25.49 -15.91 -3.63
CA GLY A 437 -26.63 -15.29 -2.94
C GLY A 437 -26.77 -15.60 -1.44
N ALA A 438 -25.66 -15.75 -0.71
CA ALA A 438 -25.68 -15.81 0.74
C ALA A 438 -24.81 -14.67 1.26
N SER A 439 -25.43 -13.57 1.70
CA SER A 439 -24.78 -12.66 2.63
C SER A 439 -24.26 -13.50 3.79
N PRO A 440 -22.94 -13.62 4.02
CA PRO A 440 -22.48 -14.24 5.23
C PRO A 440 -22.94 -13.32 6.35
N THR A 441 -23.81 -13.81 7.24
CA THR A 441 -24.13 -13.12 8.48
C THR A 441 -22.87 -13.15 9.35
N TRP A 442 -21.97 -12.21 9.12
CA TRP A 442 -20.89 -11.92 10.05
C TRP A 442 -21.53 -11.26 11.27
N SER A 443 -21.92 -12.09 12.23
CA SER A 443 -22.34 -11.66 13.55
C SER A 443 -21.19 -10.85 14.16
N THR A 444 -21.38 -9.54 14.27
CA THR A 444 -20.52 -8.64 15.06
C THR A 444 -20.74 -8.81 16.57
N THR A 445 -21.56 -9.80 16.97
CA THR A 445 -22.10 -9.97 18.31
C THR A 445 -21.33 -10.93 19.22
N GLU A 446 -20.23 -11.56 18.80
CA GLU A 446 -19.35 -12.27 19.74
C GLU A 446 -18.36 -11.30 20.41
N ARG A 447 -18.91 -10.30 21.11
CA ARG A 447 -18.22 -9.65 22.23
C ARG A 447 -18.77 -10.29 23.50
N LYS A 448 -17.88 -10.98 24.24
CA LYS A 448 -18.08 -11.71 25.51
C LYS A 448 -18.29 -13.23 25.35
N ARG A 449 -17.18 -13.97 25.35
CA ARG A 449 -16.86 -14.89 26.44
C ARG A 449 -15.35 -15.01 26.59
#